data_AF-K3VMG6-F1
#
_entry.id   AF-K3VMG6-F1
#
_cell.length_a   1.000
_cell.length_b   1.000
_cell.length_c   1.000
_cell.angle_alpha   90.00
_cell.angle_beta   90.00
_cell.angle_gamma   90.00
#
_symmetry.space_group_name_H-M   'P 1'
#
loop_
_entity.id
_entity.type
_entity.pdbx_description
1 polymer ?
#
loop_
_entity_poly.entity_id
_entity_poly.type
_entity_poly.pdbx_seq_one_letter_code
_entity_poly.pdbx_strand_id
1 'polypeptide(L)'
;MTDETPSQTAKSAEDRKAASALENLDAADSPSTPQNVDADAANKAIKSLGSSKASASATSHKNVKVDAADVALLVEELELPKPKATELLKSNEGDAVKAMRAFIKA
;
A
#
# COMPACT_ATOMS: atom_id res chain seq x y z
N MET A 1 -2.87 -40.77 -16.99
CA MET A 1 -3.39 -40.40 -15.66
C MET A 1 -2.19 -40.12 -14.78
N THR A 2 -2.27 -39.07 -13.96
CA THR A 2 -1.23 -38.51 -13.06
C THR A 2 -0.23 -37.55 -13.70
N ASP A 3 -0.58 -36.27 -13.67
CA ASP A 3 0.36 -35.18 -13.37
C ASP A 3 -0.14 -34.56 -12.06
N GLU A 4 0.49 -34.96 -10.95
CA GLU A 4 0.27 -34.40 -9.62
C GLU A 4 1.42 -33.41 -9.42
N THR A 5 1.12 -32.11 -9.34
CA THR A 5 2.10 -31.09 -8.98
C THR A 5 2.15 -30.97 -7.45
N PRO A 6 3.14 -31.52 -6.72
CA PRO A 6 3.31 -31.15 -5.34
C PRO A 6 3.92 -29.75 -5.28
N SER A 7 3.09 -28.79 -4.87
CA SER A 7 3.50 -27.51 -4.30
C SER A 7 4.69 -27.73 -3.34
N GLN A 8 5.89 -27.33 -3.76
CA GLN A 8 7.12 -27.44 -2.98
C GLN A 8 7.16 -26.33 -1.93
N THR A 9 6.34 -26.45 -0.89
CA THR A 9 6.69 -25.88 0.41
C THR A 9 7.96 -26.58 0.89
N ALA A 10 9.05 -25.83 1.07
CA ALA A 10 10.38 -26.31 1.45
C ALA A 10 10.33 -27.44 2.50
N LYS A 11 10.61 -28.67 2.06
CA LYS A 11 10.40 -29.91 2.82
C LYS A 11 11.62 -30.29 3.67
N SER A 12 12.71 -29.53 3.66
CA SER A 12 13.93 -29.85 4.42
C SER A 12 14.68 -28.60 4.89
N ALA A 13 15.38 -28.71 6.02
CA ALA A 13 16.22 -27.64 6.57
C ALA A 13 17.38 -27.25 5.62
N GLU A 14 17.86 -28.22 4.84
CA GLU A 14 18.87 -28.01 3.80
C GLU A 14 18.35 -27.10 2.66
N ASP A 15 17.08 -27.22 2.26
CA ASP A 15 16.50 -26.35 1.23
C ASP A 15 16.41 -24.90 1.70
N ARG A 16 16.13 -24.67 2.99
CA ARG A 16 16.13 -23.32 3.56
C ARG A 16 17.54 -22.73 3.56
N LYS A 17 18.56 -23.53 3.88
CA LYS A 17 19.96 -23.11 3.87
C LYS A 17 20.47 -22.86 2.44
N ALA A 18 20.07 -23.69 1.48
CA ALA A 18 20.36 -23.49 0.07
C ALA A 18 19.66 -22.23 -0.49
N ALA A 19 18.40 -21.99 -0.12
CA ALA A 19 17.68 -20.75 -0.46
C ALA A 19 18.37 -19.52 0.14
N SER A 20 18.78 -19.56 1.41
CA SER A 20 19.55 -18.48 2.02
C SER A 20 20.93 -18.29 1.39
N ALA A 21 21.58 -19.37 0.93
CA ALA A 21 22.86 -19.28 0.23
C ALA A 21 22.70 -18.65 -1.17
N LEU A 22 21.64 -19.00 -1.91
CA LEU A 22 21.32 -18.39 -3.20
C LEU A 22 20.94 -16.90 -3.05
N GLU A 23 20.14 -16.53 -2.04
CA GLU A 23 19.81 -15.12 -1.75
C GLU A 23 21.06 -14.30 -1.43
N ASN A 24 21.99 -14.85 -0.65
CA ASN A 24 23.26 -14.18 -0.34
C ASN A 24 24.20 -14.10 -1.56
N LEU A 25 24.14 -15.07 -2.48
CA LEU A 25 24.87 -15.03 -3.75
C LEU A 25 24.27 -14.02 -4.73
N ASP A 26 22.94 -13.85 -4.81
CA ASP A 26 22.30 -12.81 -5.64
C ASP A 26 22.60 -11.40 -5.12
N ALA A 27 22.68 -11.23 -3.80
CA ALA A 27 23.14 -9.98 -3.19
C ALA A 27 24.65 -9.70 -3.44
N ALA A 28 25.45 -10.76 -3.62
CA ALA A 28 26.88 -10.66 -3.89
C ALA A 28 27.23 -10.60 -5.39
N ASP A 29 26.35 -11.11 -6.27
CA ASP A 29 26.45 -11.08 -7.74
C ASP A 29 25.81 -9.81 -8.31
N SER A 30 25.63 -8.77 -7.50
CA SER A 30 25.54 -7.42 -8.05
C SER A 30 26.82 -7.20 -8.86
N PRO A 31 26.75 -7.12 -10.20
CA PRO A 31 27.93 -7.18 -11.02
C PRO A 31 28.82 -6.01 -10.62
N SER A 32 30.05 -6.32 -10.20
CA SER A 32 31.15 -5.37 -9.97
C SER A 32 31.56 -4.62 -11.24
N THR A 33 30.76 -4.67 -12.30
CA THR A 33 30.70 -3.58 -13.27
C THR A 33 30.40 -2.30 -12.49
N PRO A 34 31.21 -1.23 -12.64
CA PRO A 34 30.77 0.08 -12.19
C PRO A 34 29.54 0.42 -13.02
N GLN A 35 28.37 0.06 -12.52
CA GLN A 35 27.12 0.69 -12.92
C GLN A 35 27.39 2.15 -12.65
N ASN A 36 27.55 2.94 -13.70
CA ASN A 36 27.62 4.39 -13.61
C ASN A 36 26.22 4.85 -13.21
N VAL A 37 25.83 4.51 -11.98
CA VAL A 37 24.62 4.98 -11.34
C VAL A 37 24.92 6.42 -10.99
N ASP A 38 24.42 7.31 -11.85
CA ASP A 38 24.39 8.71 -11.56
C ASP A 38 23.58 8.88 -10.26
N ALA A 39 24.30 9.13 -9.17
CA ALA A 39 23.72 9.21 -7.84
C ALA A 39 22.68 10.34 -7.75
N ASP A 40 22.83 11.38 -8.57
CA ASP A 40 21.85 12.46 -8.71
C ASP A 40 20.61 12.00 -9.46
N ALA A 41 20.75 11.20 -10.53
CA ALA A 41 19.61 10.58 -11.21
C ALA A 41 18.85 9.62 -10.29
N ALA A 42 19.56 8.81 -9.49
CA ALA A 42 18.97 7.92 -8.51
C ALA A 42 18.25 8.70 -7.40
N ASN A 43 18.89 9.73 -6.84
CA ASN A 43 18.29 10.56 -5.80
C ASN A 43 17.08 11.34 -6.33
N LYS A 44 17.14 11.84 -7.57
CA LYS A 44 16.01 12.48 -8.26
C LYS A 44 14.87 11.50 -8.52
N ALA A 45 15.16 10.28 -8.93
CA ALA A 45 14.16 9.23 -9.11
C ALA A 45 13.51 8.85 -7.77
N ILE A 46 14.28 8.67 -6.70
CA ILE A 46 13.75 8.38 -5.35
C ILE A 46 12.88 9.53 -4.84
N LYS A 47 13.32 10.78 -5.03
CA LYS A 47 12.57 11.97 -4.64
C LYS A 47 11.29 12.15 -5.48
N SER A 48 11.35 11.77 -6.75
CA SER A 48 10.19 11.68 -7.64
C SER A 48 9.23 10.59 -7.19
N LEU A 49 9.72 9.41 -6.78
CA LEU A 49 8.91 8.29 -6.28
C LEU A 49 8.20 8.63 -4.96
N GLY A 50 8.87 9.37 -4.06
CA GLY A 50 8.24 9.94 -2.87
C GLY A 50 7.18 11.00 -3.17
N SER A 51 7.28 11.66 -4.33
CA SER A 51 6.34 12.68 -4.80
C SER A 51 5.22 12.11 -5.68
N SER A 52 5.42 10.97 -6.34
CA SER A 52 4.43 10.35 -7.25
C SER A 52 3.38 9.50 -6.51
N LYS A 53 3.56 9.22 -5.21
CA LYS A 53 2.47 8.80 -4.31
C LYS A 53 1.55 9.97 -3.89
N ALA A 54 1.57 11.08 -4.63
CA ALA A 54 0.61 12.17 -4.48
C ALA A 54 -0.39 12.29 -5.65
N SER A 55 -0.32 11.46 -6.70
CA SER A 55 -1.23 11.57 -7.86
C SER A 55 -2.37 10.54 -7.92
N ALA A 56 -2.45 9.59 -6.98
CA ALA A 56 -3.69 8.83 -6.77
C ALA A 56 -4.66 9.67 -5.93
N SER A 57 -5.27 10.69 -6.56
CA SER A 57 -6.50 11.36 -6.12
C SER A 57 -6.63 11.65 -4.62
N ALA A 58 -5.58 12.15 -3.97
CA ALA A 58 -5.68 12.72 -2.64
C ALA A 58 -5.81 14.24 -2.77
N THR A 59 -6.92 14.67 -3.39
CA THR A 59 -7.39 16.05 -3.25
C THR A 59 -7.33 16.41 -1.77
N SER A 60 -6.82 17.60 -1.49
CA SER A 60 -6.34 18.13 -0.22
C SER A 60 -7.40 18.18 0.90
N HIS A 61 -7.89 17.04 1.35
CA HIS A 61 -8.86 16.91 2.46
C HIS A 61 -8.18 16.64 3.81
N LYS A 62 -6.84 16.71 3.87
CA LYS A 62 -6.06 16.38 5.08
C LYS A 62 -6.34 17.32 6.26
N ASN A 63 -6.98 18.47 6.02
CA ASN A 63 -7.31 19.47 7.06
C ASN A 63 -8.82 19.59 7.36
N VAL A 64 -9.67 18.71 6.81
CA VAL A 64 -11.10 18.73 7.11
C VAL A 64 -11.31 18.29 8.55
N LYS A 65 -11.89 19.17 9.36
CA LYS A 65 -12.32 18.84 10.73
C LYS A 65 -13.57 17.97 10.63
N VAL A 66 -13.55 16.84 11.31
CA VAL A 66 -14.61 15.84 11.29
C VAL A 66 -15.21 15.74 12.68
N ASP A 67 -16.54 15.72 12.78
CA ASP A 67 -17.21 15.53 14.07
C ASP A 67 -17.13 14.05 14.49
N ALA A 68 -16.94 13.81 15.79
CA ALA A 68 -16.93 12.47 16.35
C ALA A 68 -18.32 11.83 16.32
N ALA A 69 -19.39 12.62 16.45
CA ALA A 69 -20.77 12.15 16.33
C ALA A 69 -21.06 11.65 14.92
N ASP A 70 -20.61 12.37 13.89
CA ASP A 70 -20.78 11.96 12.50
C ASP A 70 -19.99 10.68 12.19
N VAL A 71 -18.77 10.55 12.74
CA VAL A 71 -18.00 9.30 12.61
C VAL A 71 -18.73 8.14 13.28
N ALA A 72 -19.31 8.33 14.47
CA ALA A 72 -20.06 7.29 15.17
C ALA A 72 -21.31 6.86 14.40
N LEU A 73 -22.09 7.82 13.92
CA LEU A 73 -23.28 7.58 13.09
C LEU A 73 -22.94 6.74 11.85
N LEU A 74 -21.88 7.09 11.12
CA LEU A 74 -21.49 6.35 9.91
C LEU A 74 -20.95 4.95 10.21
N VAL A 75 -20.34 4.74 11.37
CA VAL A 75 -19.90 3.40 11.80
C VAL A 75 -21.10 2.51 12.10
N GLU A 76 -22.13 3.06 12.76
CA GLU A 76 -23.34 2.33 13.16
C GLU A 76 -24.28 2.05 11.98
N GLU A 77 -24.59 3.07 11.17
CA GLU A 77 -25.60 2.97 10.11
C GLU A 77 -25.09 2.33 8.81
N LEU A 78 -23.82 2.54 8.47
CA LEU A 78 -23.22 2.00 7.24
C LEU A 78 -22.33 0.77 7.50
N GLU A 79 -22.26 0.31 8.76
CA GLU A 79 -21.39 -0.79 9.21
C GLU A 79 -19.92 -0.63 8.79
N LEU A 80 -19.44 0.61 8.71
CA LEU A 80 -18.08 0.91 8.28
C LEU A 80 -17.12 0.88 9.47
N PRO A 81 -15.89 0.36 9.31
CA PRO A 81 -14.89 0.50 10.35
C PRO A 81 -14.51 1.98 10.51
N LYS A 82 -14.25 2.43 11.76
CA LYS A 82 -13.88 3.81 12.11
C LYS A 82 -12.91 4.52 11.14
N PRO A 83 -11.79 3.90 10.68
CA PRO A 83 -10.91 4.55 9.70
C PRO A 83 -11.60 4.86 8.36
N LYS A 84 -12.50 4.00 7.89
CA LYS A 84 -13.24 4.18 6.63
C LYS A 84 -14.33 5.23 6.73
N ALA A 85 -15.07 5.25 7.84
CA ALA A 85 -16.04 6.32 8.10
C ALA A 85 -15.35 7.70 8.13
N THR A 86 -14.18 7.79 8.78
CA THR A 86 -13.42 9.05 8.85
C THR A 86 -12.86 9.47 7.49
N GLU A 87 -12.45 8.52 6.65
CA GLU A 87 -11.99 8.77 5.27
C GLU A 87 -13.14 9.25 4.37
N LEU A 88 -14.32 8.63 4.48
CA LEU A 88 -15.51 9.01 3.74
C LEU A 88 -15.96 10.44 4.09
N LEU A 89 -15.97 10.80 5.38
CA LEU A 89 -16.29 12.16 5.81
C LEU A 89 -15.26 13.18 5.32
N LYS A 90 -13.96 12.89 5.42
CA LYS A 90 -12.91 13.79 4.90
C LYS A 90 -13.07 14.04 3.41
N SER A 91 -13.37 13.00 2.63
CA SER A 91 -13.57 13.09 1.18
C SER A 91 -14.83 13.88 0.80
N ASN A 92 -15.76 14.06 1.75
CA ASN A 92 -17.01 14.79 1.59
C ASN A 92 -17.07 16.05 2.46
N GLU A 93 -15.93 16.69 2.71
CA GLU A 93 -15.83 17.99 3.41
C GLU A 93 -16.36 17.99 4.85
N GLY A 94 -16.48 16.80 5.46
CA GLY A 94 -17.00 16.63 6.81
C GLY A 94 -18.53 16.61 6.89
N ASP A 95 -19.24 16.62 5.76
CA ASP A 95 -20.70 16.57 5.72
C ASP A 95 -21.19 15.10 5.69
N ALA A 96 -21.83 14.68 6.79
CA ALA A 96 -22.38 13.34 6.94
C ALA A 96 -23.48 13.01 5.90
N VAL A 97 -24.37 13.96 5.59
CA VAL A 97 -25.46 13.73 4.63
C VAL A 97 -24.90 13.59 3.22
N LYS A 98 -23.93 14.45 2.85
CA LYS A 98 -23.21 14.36 1.57
C LYS A 98 -22.46 13.04 1.46
N ALA A 99 -21.76 12.63 2.53
CA ALA A 99 -21.04 11.36 2.62
C ALA A 99 -21.97 10.15 2.43
N MET A 100 -23.09 10.09 3.14
CA MET A 100 -24.06 9.00 2.99
C MET A 100 -24.66 8.94 1.59
N ARG A 101 -24.99 10.11 1.00
CA ARG A 101 -25.49 10.19 -0.39
C ARG A 101 -24.45 9.78 -1.42
N ALA A 102 -23.18 10.08 -1.18
CA ALA A 102 -22.08 9.65 -2.04
C ALA A 102 -21.87 8.14 -1.93
N PHE A 103 -21.95 7.57 -0.72
CA PHE A 103 -21.76 6.14 -0.47
C PHE A 103 -22.77 5.26 -1.22
N ILE A 104 -24.04 5.65 -1.27
CA ILE A 104 -25.07 4.88 -1.99
C ILE A 104 -25.01 5.03 -3.53
N LYS A 105 -24.29 6.03 -4.03
CA LYS A 105 -24.12 6.28 -5.48
C LYS A 105 -22.81 5.71 -6.02
N ALA A 106 -21.85 5.44 -5.14
CA ALA A 106 -20.54 4.85 -5.45
C ALA A 106 -20.69 3.36 -5.73
#